data_AF-A0A8J6UQN8-F1
#
_entry.id   AF-A0A8J6UQN8-F1
#
_cell.length_a   1.000
_cell.length_b   1.000
_cell.length_c   1.000
_cell.angle_alpha   90.00
_cell.angle_beta   90.00
_cell.angle_gamma   90.00
#
_symmetry.space_group_name_H-M   'P 1'
#
loop_
_entity.id
_entity.type
_entity.pdbx_description
1 polymer ?
#
loop_
_entity_poly.entity_id
_entity_poly.type
_entity_poly.pdbx_seq_one_letter_code
_entity_poly.pdbx_strand_id
1 'polypeptide(L)'
;MGLDSPTKEPLTNLSINSKAGVEHEIQRQERVHWFLGLRQAELFIQEKRAALETNYHLQRKHSRQVKTWEKELQTLQELEQPSLEQLDQIEALQDDIAAAKSSQENLQPLIRDCGMELHSAEDQKQRILQAHPEAIDLSYIELQTRYSAVALLEKQAHVTAAEIWASHNALPVSVGHLLFDLSPADRDYVLAREMELRNGVKVGEAIAHAAQVLATLSPETQKQVLLQAAQTVMNSSALTHE
;
A
#
# COMPACT_ATOMS: atom_id res chain seq x y z
N MET A 1 -29.09 13.36 -17.90
CA MET A 1 -28.90 12.38 -16.82
C MET A 1 -27.41 12.16 -16.68
N GLY A 2 -26.78 12.93 -15.79
CA GLY A 2 -25.33 12.89 -15.57
C GLY A 2 -24.98 11.68 -14.71
N LEU A 3 -24.01 10.90 -15.17
CA LEU A 3 -23.37 9.85 -14.39
C LEU A 3 -22.23 10.51 -13.62
N ASP A 4 -22.51 10.90 -12.38
CA ASP A 4 -21.47 11.28 -11.43
C ASP A 4 -20.61 10.04 -11.15
N SER A 5 -19.34 10.13 -11.58
CA SER A 5 -18.32 9.17 -11.20
C SER A 5 -18.07 9.28 -9.70
N PRO A 6 -17.90 8.15 -8.97
CA PRO A 6 -17.53 8.23 -7.56
C PRO A 6 -16.14 8.89 -7.49
N THR A 7 -16.12 10.08 -6.92
CA THR A 7 -14.93 10.77 -6.46
C THR A 7 -14.13 9.78 -5.63
N LYS A 8 -12.97 9.37 -6.14
CA LYS A 8 -11.92 8.73 -5.35
C LYS A 8 -11.51 9.74 -4.29
N GLU A 9 -12.12 9.67 -3.12
CA GLU A 9 -11.59 10.32 -1.94
C GLU A 9 -10.14 9.80 -1.76
N PRO A 10 -9.14 10.68 -1.66
CA PRO A 10 -7.81 10.25 -1.27
C PRO A 10 -7.92 9.74 0.17
N LEU A 11 -7.49 8.50 0.41
CA LEU A 11 -7.43 7.89 1.75
C LEU A 11 -6.62 8.79 2.68
N THR A 12 -7.32 9.67 3.40
CA THR A 12 -6.79 10.47 4.48
C THR A 12 -6.71 9.60 5.72
N ASN A 13 -5.49 9.16 6.05
CA ASN A 13 -5.12 8.79 7.40
C ASN A 13 -3.73 9.39 7.68
N LEU A 14 -3.75 10.67 8.06
CA LEU A 14 -2.59 11.39 8.59
C LEU A 14 -2.16 10.73 9.93
N SER A 15 -0.86 10.71 10.18
CA SER A 15 -0.18 10.56 11.49
C SER A 15 0.42 9.20 11.93
N ILE A 16 0.06 8.03 11.39
CA ILE A 16 0.74 6.75 11.77
C ILE A 16 1.22 5.96 10.53
N ASN A 17 0.61 6.18 9.37
CA ASN A 17 0.93 5.47 8.12
C ASN A 17 2.04 6.12 7.28
N SER A 18 2.51 7.32 7.62
CA SER A 18 3.50 8.04 6.82
C SER A 18 4.86 7.33 6.82
N LYS A 19 5.37 6.98 8.00
CA LYS A 19 6.60 6.18 8.16
C LYS A 19 6.47 4.83 7.45
N ALA A 20 5.43 4.07 7.79
CA ALA A 20 5.21 2.73 7.24
C ALA A 20 5.07 2.75 5.71
N GLY A 21 4.45 3.78 5.15
CA GLY A 21 4.33 3.98 3.71
C GLY A 21 5.69 4.18 3.02
N VAL A 22 6.56 5.02 3.61
CA VAL A 22 7.93 5.24 3.11
C VAL A 22 8.75 3.95 3.18
N GLU A 23 8.74 3.27 4.32
CA GLU A 23 9.47 1.99 4.48
C GLU A 23 8.98 0.94 3.49
N HIS A 24 7.67 0.78 3.37
CA HIS A 24 7.07 -0.20 2.47
C HIS A 24 7.41 0.09 1.01
N GLU A 25 7.33 1.35 0.55
CA GLU A 25 7.66 1.71 -0.82
C GLU A 25 9.15 1.45 -1.11
N ILE A 26 10.05 1.86 -0.22
CA ILE A 26 11.49 1.62 -0.38
C ILE A 26 11.78 0.12 -0.43
N GLN A 27 11.21 -0.66 0.49
CA GLN A 27 11.39 -2.11 0.52
C GLN A 27 10.75 -2.80 -0.69
N ARG A 28 9.63 -2.30 -1.21
CA ARG A 28 9.03 -2.82 -2.45
C ARG A 28 9.98 -2.67 -3.62
N GLN A 29 10.62 -1.51 -3.75
CA GLN A 29 11.63 -1.27 -4.80
C GLN A 29 12.89 -2.10 -4.58
N GLU A 30 13.33 -2.24 -3.32
CA GLU A 30 14.47 -3.08 -2.95
C GLU A 30 14.29 -4.56 -3.32
N ARG A 31 13.07 -5.11 -3.17
CA ARG A 31 12.76 -6.49 -3.60
C ARG A 31 12.99 -6.71 -5.09
N VAL A 32 12.89 -5.66 -5.90
CA VAL A 32 13.28 -5.72 -7.31
C VAL A 32 14.79 -5.69 -7.42
N HIS A 33 15.44 -4.71 -6.77
CA HIS A 33 16.88 -4.65 -6.59
C HIS A 33 17.26 -3.58 -5.56
N TRP A 34 18.32 -3.83 -4.78
CA TRP A 34 18.76 -2.93 -3.71
C TRP A 34 19.05 -1.49 -4.18
N PHE A 35 19.62 -1.32 -5.38
CA PHE A 35 19.83 0.01 -6.01
C PHE A 35 18.52 0.79 -6.19
N LEU A 36 17.42 0.14 -6.56
CA LEU A 36 16.12 0.82 -6.70
C LEU A 36 15.58 1.25 -5.35
N GLY A 37 15.74 0.42 -4.31
CA GLY A 37 15.46 0.81 -2.93
C GLY A 37 16.27 2.02 -2.50
N LEU A 38 17.58 2.01 -2.77
CA LEU A 38 18.48 3.12 -2.47
C LEU A 38 18.05 4.41 -3.19
N ARG A 39 17.71 4.29 -4.48
CA ARG A 39 17.25 5.43 -5.28
C ARG A 39 15.92 5.98 -4.76
N GLN A 40 14.99 5.10 -4.41
CA GLN A 40 13.69 5.50 -3.87
C GLN A 40 13.87 6.23 -2.52
N ALA A 41 14.76 5.73 -1.66
CA ALA A 41 15.08 6.40 -0.40
C ALA A 41 15.66 7.80 -0.63
N GLU A 42 16.57 7.97 -1.61
CA GLU A 42 17.12 9.28 -1.95
C GLU A 42 16.08 10.27 -2.48
N LEU A 43 15.14 9.80 -3.30
CA LEU A 43 14.05 10.64 -3.79
C LEU A 43 13.17 11.13 -2.64
N PHE A 44 12.79 10.25 -1.71
CA PHE A 44 12.08 10.65 -0.50
C PHE A 44 12.87 11.66 0.32
N ILE A 45 14.17 11.43 0.54
CA ILE A 45 15.02 12.36 1.30
C ILE A 45 15.01 13.76 0.65
N GLN A 46 15.19 13.84 -0.66
CA GLN A 46 15.19 15.11 -1.39
C GLN A 46 13.84 15.83 -1.30
N GLU A 47 12.74 15.11 -1.57
CA GLU A 47 11.39 15.66 -1.52
C GLU A 47 11.04 16.17 -0.11
N LYS A 48 11.30 15.37 0.93
CA LYS A 48 10.93 15.72 2.29
C LYS A 48 11.81 16.80 2.89
N ARG A 49 13.09 16.89 2.52
CA ARG A 49 13.94 18.05 2.87
C ARG A 49 13.39 19.35 2.27
N ALA A 50 13.06 19.35 0.99
CA ALA A 50 12.49 20.53 0.34
C ALA A 50 11.13 20.93 0.94
N ALA A 51 10.28 19.95 1.25
CA ALA A 51 8.99 20.19 1.91
C ALA A 51 9.17 20.76 3.33
N LEU A 52 10.10 20.21 4.12
CA LEU A 52 10.42 20.72 5.46
C LEU A 52 10.93 22.16 5.41
N GLU A 53 11.88 22.47 4.51
CA GLU A 53 12.39 23.83 4.35
C GLU A 53 11.27 24.82 4.03
N THR A 54 10.37 24.44 3.11
CA THR A 54 9.21 25.26 2.73
C THR A 54 8.27 25.47 3.92
N ASN A 55 7.92 24.41 4.64
CA ASN A 55 6.99 24.47 5.76
C ASN A 55 7.58 25.27 6.94
N TYR A 56 8.86 25.08 7.27
CA TYR A 56 9.55 25.90 8.28
C TYR A 56 9.63 27.37 7.87
N HIS A 57 9.88 27.66 6.60
CA HIS A 57 9.89 29.03 6.09
C HIS A 57 8.51 29.69 6.27
N LEU A 58 7.42 29.01 5.89
CA LEU A 58 6.05 29.49 6.08
C LEU A 58 5.71 29.69 7.56
N GLN A 59 6.07 28.73 8.42
CA GLN A 59 5.83 28.82 9.86
C GLN A 59 6.54 30.04 10.47
N ARG A 60 7.80 30.30 10.08
CA ARG A 60 8.56 31.49 10.50
C ARG A 60 7.94 32.78 9.97
N LYS A 61 7.47 32.79 8.73
CA LYS A 61 6.78 33.94 8.13
C LYS A 61 5.53 34.31 8.93
N HIS A 62 4.63 33.35 9.16
CA HIS A 62 3.43 33.57 9.97
C HIS A 62 3.80 33.98 11.41
N SER A 63 4.86 33.41 11.99
CA SER A 63 5.29 33.77 13.35
C SER A 63 5.74 35.22 13.47
N ARG A 64 6.41 35.73 12.43
CA ARG A 64 6.82 37.14 12.38
C ARG A 64 5.62 38.04 12.19
N GLN A 65 4.69 37.69 11.30
CA GLN A 65 3.47 38.45 11.05
C GLN A 65 2.62 38.57 12.31
N VAL A 66 2.33 37.45 12.98
CA VAL A 66 1.58 37.42 14.24
C VAL A 66 2.24 38.32 15.27
N LYS A 67 3.56 38.23 15.47
CA LYS A 67 4.28 39.10 16.43
C LYS A 67 4.19 40.59 16.09
N THR A 68 4.16 40.94 14.80
CA THR A 68 4.01 42.33 14.37
C THR A 68 2.59 42.82 14.64
N TRP A 69 1.59 42.06 14.18
CA TRP A 69 0.18 42.40 14.36
C TRP A 69 -0.25 42.41 15.84
N GLU A 70 0.26 41.50 16.67
CA GLU A 70 -0.01 41.50 18.11
C GLU A 70 0.50 42.78 18.79
N LYS A 71 1.65 43.31 18.35
CA LYS A 71 2.16 44.60 18.86
C LYS A 71 1.28 45.76 18.39
N GLU A 72 0.91 45.78 17.12
CA GLU A 72 0.02 46.81 16.56
C GLU A 72 -1.34 46.81 17.25
N LEU A 73 -1.93 45.62 17.44
CA LEU A 73 -3.18 45.41 18.16
C LEU A 73 -3.06 45.93 19.60
N GLN A 74 -1.97 45.60 20.31
CA GLN A 74 -1.74 46.07 21.66
C GLN A 74 -1.66 47.61 21.70
N THR A 75 -0.93 48.25 20.78
CA THR A 75 -0.85 49.72 20.74
C THR A 75 -2.20 50.39 20.48
N LEU A 76 -3.06 49.79 19.66
CA LEU A 76 -4.40 50.32 19.39
C LEU A 76 -5.36 50.09 20.57
N GLN A 77 -5.22 48.99 21.30
CA GLN A 77 -6.02 48.68 22.49
C GLN A 77 -5.66 49.55 23.70
N GLU A 78 -4.45 50.07 23.76
CA GLU A 78 -3.99 50.99 24.83
C GLU A 78 -4.50 52.44 24.65
N LEU A 79 -5.18 52.75 23.54
CA LEU A 79 -5.78 54.07 23.30
C LEU A 79 -7.02 54.29 24.19
N GLU A 80 -7.08 55.40 24.93
CA GLU A 80 -8.21 55.71 25.83
C GLU A 80 -9.53 55.98 25.09
N GLN A 81 -9.47 56.51 23.86
CA GLN A 81 -10.64 56.78 23.00
C GLN A 81 -10.30 56.47 21.53
N PRO A 82 -10.39 55.20 21.10
CA PRO A 82 -10.17 54.84 19.71
C PRO A 82 -11.27 55.42 18.80
N SER A 83 -10.88 55.89 17.62
CA SER A 83 -11.82 56.27 16.57
C SER A 83 -12.56 55.06 16.01
N LEU A 84 -13.67 55.28 15.29
CA LEU A 84 -14.43 54.19 14.67
C LEU A 84 -13.57 53.42 13.64
N GLU A 85 -12.72 54.13 12.88
CA GLU A 85 -11.74 53.52 11.97
C GLU A 85 -10.70 52.67 12.72
N GLN A 86 -10.28 53.08 13.92
CA GLN A 86 -9.36 52.31 14.76
C GLN A 86 -10.02 51.08 15.37
N LEU A 87 -11.32 51.13 15.68
CA LEU A 87 -12.09 49.96 16.10
C LEU A 87 -12.21 48.92 14.99
N ASP A 88 -12.53 49.36 13.75
CA ASP A 88 -12.56 48.48 12.58
C ASP A 88 -11.18 47.85 12.32
N GLN A 89 -10.10 48.63 12.52
CA GLN A 89 -8.72 48.13 12.38
C GLN A 89 -8.36 47.11 13.47
N ILE A 90 -8.84 47.28 14.70
CA ILE A 90 -8.66 46.32 15.79
C ILE A 90 -9.33 44.98 15.44
N GLU A 91 -10.57 45.01 14.95
CA GLU A 91 -11.30 43.80 14.54
C GLU A 91 -10.60 43.07 13.39
N ALA A 92 -10.19 43.81 12.35
CA ALA A 92 -9.45 43.23 11.22
C ALA A 92 -8.12 42.58 11.66
N LEU A 93 -7.36 43.23 12.55
CA LEU A 93 -6.12 42.68 13.08
C LEU A 93 -6.36 41.41 13.92
N GLN A 94 -7.45 41.36 14.68
CA GLN A 94 -7.82 40.16 15.44
C GLN A 94 -8.11 38.98 14.52
N ASP A 95 -8.87 39.20 13.45
CA ASP A 95 -9.16 38.20 12.43
C ASP A 95 -7.90 37.71 11.70
N ASP A 96 -7.04 38.64 11.29
CA ASP A 96 -5.77 38.31 10.62
C ASP A 96 -4.82 37.51 11.53
N ILE A 97 -4.73 37.88 12.82
CA ILE A 97 -3.95 37.14 13.81
C ILE A 97 -4.53 35.73 14.00
N ALA A 98 -5.85 35.60 14.12
CA ALA A 98 -6.51 34.30 14.27
C ALA A 98 -6.27 33.41 13.04
N ALA A 99 -6.41 33.94 11.84
CA ALA A 99 -6.16 33.23 10.59
C ALA A 99 -4.69 32.77 10.46
N ALA A 100 -3.73 33.63 10.83
CA ALA A 100 -2.32 33.28 10.80
C ALA A 100 -1.96 32.23 11.86
N LYS A 101 -2.51 32.31 13.08
CA LYS A 101 -2.33 31.30 14.13
C LYS A 101 -2.91 29.94 13.72
N SER A 102 -4.12 29.93 13.18
CA SER A 102 -4.73 28.72 12.60
C SER A 102 -3.85 28.10 11.50
N SER A 103 -3.32 28.94 10.60
CA SER A 103 -2.38 28.49 9.56
C SER A 103 -1.11 27.87 10.15
N GLN A 104 -0.59 28.40 11.27
CA GLN A 104 0.57 27.81 11.96
C GLN A 104 0.25 26.46 12.60
N GLU A 105 -0.89 26.34 13.25
CA GLU A 105 -1.36 25.10 13.86
C GLU A 105 -1.48 23.99 12.80
N ASN A 106 -1.97 24.34 11.61
CA ASN A 106 -2.07 23.42 10.47
C ASN A 106 -0.71 23.01 9.89
N LEU A 107 0.33 23.84 10.01
CA LEU A 107 1.69 23.52 9.53
C LEU A 107 2.44 22.56 10.47
N GLN A 108 2.14 22.56 11.78
CA GLN A 108 2.82 21.70 12.75
C GLN A 108 2.74 20.19 12.43
N PRO A 109 1.56 19.60 12.15
CA PRO A 109 1.47 18.19 11.81
C PRO A 109 2.20 17.88 10.50
N LEU A 110 2.19 18.78 9.51
CA LEU A 110 2.90 18.61 8.24
C LEU A 110 4.43 18.57 8.45
N ILE A 111 4.97 19.47 9.27
CA ILE A 111 6.39 19.48 9.62
C ILE A 111 6.78 18.20 10.35
N ARG A 112 5.98 17.79 11.34
CA ARG A 112 6.22 16.56 12.09
C ARG A 112 6.23 15.34 11.17
N ASP A 113 5.20 15.20 10.34
CA ASP A 113 5.03 14.03 9.47
C ASP A 113 6.12 13.98 8.39
N CYS A 114 6.46 15.11 7.77
CA CYS A 114 7.60 15.18 6.83
C CYS A 114 8.93 14.84 7.53
N GLY A 115 9.11 15.25 8.79
CA GLY A 115 10.28 14.91 9.59
C GLY A 115 10.40 13.41 9.87
N MET A 116 9.28 12.77 10.20
CA MET A 116 9.23 11.32 10.40
C MET A 116 9.52 10.55 9.09
N GLU A 117 8.91 10.98 7.98
CA GLU A 117 9.13 10.38 6.66
C GLU A 117 10.60 10.52 6.20
N LEU A 118 11.18 11.71 6.39
CA LEU A 118 12.58 11.97 6.09
C LEU A 118 13.49 11.04 6.90
N HIS A 119 13.30 10.99 8.21
CA HIS A 119 14.12 10.15 9.09
C HIS A 119 14.02 8.68 8.69
N SER A 120 12.80 8.21 8.39
CA SER A 120 12.59 6.84 7.93
C SER A 120 13.30 6.52 6.62
N ALA A 121 13.30 7.46 5.67
CA ALA A 121 14.01 7.28 4.41
C ALA A 121 15.54 7.25 4.62
N GLU A 122 16.06 8.08 5.54
CA GLU A 122 17.48 8.07 5.92
C GLU A 122 17.88 6.75 6.59
N ASP A 123 17.06 6.23 7.50
CA ASP A 123 17.29 4.93 8.16
C ASP A 123 17.30 3.78 7.14
N GLN A 124 16.32 3.74 6.22
CA GLN A 124 16.28 2.72 5.17
C GLN A 124 17.46 2.85 4.20
N LYS A 125 17.85 4.07 3.82
CA LYS A 125 19.05 4.31 3.02
C LYS A 125 20.30 3.76 3.70
N GLN A 126 20.49 4.07 5.00
CA GLN A 126 21.64 3.55 5.75
C GLN A 126 21.61 2.03 5.86
N ARG A 127 20.45 1.42 6.11
CA ARG A 127 20.31 -0.03 6.14
C ARG A 127 20.74 -0.67 4.82
N ILE A 128 20.27 -0.14 3.69
CA ILE A 128 20.64 -0.68 2.37
C ILE A 128 22.15 -0.53 2.13
N LEU A 129 22.75 0.62 2.47
CA LEU A 129 24.19 0.85 2.33
C LEU A 129 25.04 -0.04 3.27
N GLN A 130 24.54 -0.39 4.45
CA GLN A 130 25.19 -1.33 5.36
C GLN A 130 25.17 -2.76 4.80
N ALA A 131 24.08 -3.14 4.14
CA ALA A 131 23.96 -4.45 3.47
C ALA A 131 24.78 -4.52 2.17
N HIS A 132 24.95 -3.38 1.50
CA HIS A 132 25.64 -3.23 0.21
C HIS A 132 26.73 -2.15 0.28
N PRO A 133 27.82 -2.39 1.04
CA PRO A 133 28.89 -1.40 1.20
C PRO A 133 29.58 -1.04 -0.12
N GLU A 134 29.54 -1.93 -1.12
CA GLU A 134 30.03 -1.67 -2.47
C GLU A 134 29.35 -0.48 -3.15
N ALA A 135 28.19 -0.05 -2.67
CA ALA A 135 27.48 1.11 -3.22
C ALA A 135 27.98 2.47 -2.71
N ILE A 136 28.75 2.50 -1.62
CA ILE A 136 29.20 3.75 -0.99
C ILE A 136 30.17 4.51 -1.90
N ASP A 137 31.05 3.79 -2.60
CA ASP A 137 32.13 4.36 -3.41
C ASP A 137 31.75 4.54 -4.90
N LEU A 138 30.53 4.14 -5.29
CA LEU A 138 30.10 4.17 -6.67
C LEU A 138 29.28 5.42 -6.97
N SER A 139 29.59 6.05 -8.10
CA SER A 139 28.74 7.11 -8.63
C SER A 139 27.38 6.55 -9.09
N TYR A 140 26.39 7.43 -9.19
CA TYR A 140 25.06 7.08 -9.70
C TYR A 140 25.09 6.37 -11.06
N ILE A 141 25.96 6.83 -11.98
CA ILE A 141 26.10 6.25 -13.32
C ILE A 141 26.66 4.83 -13.22
N GLU A 142 27.65 4.60 -12.36
CA GLU A 142 28.25 3.27 -12.15
C GLU A 142 27.26 2.30 -11.51
N LEU A 143 26.49 2.77 -10.53
CA LEU A 143 25.41 2.01 -9.90
C LEU A 143 24.32 1.63 -10.90
N GLN A 144 23.87 2.58 -11.73
CA GLN A 144 22.87 2.33 -12.75
C GLN A 144 23.37 1.34 -13.82
N THR A 145 24.65 1.42 -14.18
CA THR A 145 25.27 0.50 -15.14
C THR A 145 25.35 -0.92 -14.59
N ARG A 146 25.81 -1.08 -13.34
CA ARG A 146 25.83 -2.40 -12.65
C ARG A 146 24.43 -2.97 -12.47
N TYR A 147 23.48 -2.14 -12.06
CA TYR A 147 22.06 -2.50 -11.96
C TYR A 147 21.53 -2.99 -13.31
N SER A 148 21.83 -2.33 -14.44
CA SER A 148 21.29 -2.75 -15.73
C SER A 148 21.73 -4.16 -16.15
N ALA A 149 22.98 -4.55 -15.88
CA ALA A 149 23.49 -5.87 -16.21
C ALA A 149 22.98 -6.94 -15.24
N VAL A 150 23.02 -6.66 -13.93
CA VAL A 150 22.54 -7.58 -12.88
C VAL A 150 21.02 -7.77 -12.97
N ALA A 151 20.24 -6.69 -13.12
CA ALA A 151 18.79 -6.76 -13.23
C ALA A 151 18.32 -7.49 -14.50
N LEU A 152 19.08 -7.40 -15.62
CA LEU A 152 18.80 -8.22 -16.81
C LEU A 152 19.06 -9.70 -16.54
N LEU A 153 20.13 -10.04 -15.83
CA LEU A 153 20.46 -11.41 -15.47
C LEU A 153 19.49 -11.97 -14.42
N GLU A 154 19.12 -11.20 -13.40
CA GLU A 154 18.15 -11.57 -12.37
C GLU A 154 16.76 -11.72 -12.97
N LYS A 155 16.32 -10.80 -13.84
CA LYS A 155 15.06 -10.94 -14.57
C LYS A 155 15.06 -12.19 -15.43
N GLN A 156 16.16 -12.48 -16.13
CA GLN A 156 16.27 -13.69 -16.95
C GLN A 156 16.27 -14.96 -16.07
N ALA A 157 16.98 -14.95 -14.94
CA ALA A 157 17.01 -16.06 -13.99
C ALA A 157 15.62 -16.29 -13.37
N HIS A 158 14.91 -15.22 -13.03
CA HIS A 158 13.55 -15.25 -12.48
C HIS A 158 12.54 -15.80 -13.49
N VAL A 159 12.58 -15.33 -14.74
CA VAL A 159 11.78 -15.87 -15.85
C VAL A 159 12.05 -17.37 -16.02
N THR A 160 13.32 -17.75 -16.04
CA THR A 160 13.74 -19.16 -16.19
C THR A 160 13.26 -20.00 -15.00
N ALA A 161 13.36 -19.49 -13.77
CA ALA A 161 12.93 -20.19 -12.56
C ALA A 161 11.40 -20.34 -12.50
N ALA A 162 10.65 -19.31 -12.92
CA ALA A 162 9.19 -19.36 -13.03
C ALA A 162 8.72 -20.38 -14.07
N GLU A 163 9.39 -20.47 -15.21
CA GLU A 163 9.14 -21.47 -16.26
C GLU A 163 9.42 -22.89 -15.75
N ILE A 164 10.55 -23.11 -15.10
CA ILE A 164 10.92 -24.41 -14.52
C ILE A 164 9.91 -24.82 -13.44
N TRP A 165 9.55 -23.89 -12.54
CA TRP A 165 8.57 -24.15 -11.49
C TRP A 165 7.18 -24.47 -12.06
N ALA A 166 6.73 -23.73 -13.07
CA ALA A 166 5.46 -24.01 -13.74
C ALA A 166 5.47 -25.40 -14.39
N SER A 167 6.57 -25.75 -15.08
CA SER A 167 6.76 -27.07 -15.68
C SER A 167 6.70 -28.19 -14.63
N HIS A 168 7.39 -28.05 -13.50
CA HIS A 168 7.33 -29.01 -12.39
C HIS A 168 5.93 -29.17 -11.80
N ASN A 169 5.10 -28.13 -11.84
CA ASN A 169 3.73 -28.16 -11.33
C ASN A 169 2.67 -28.41 -12.43
N ALA A 170 3.09 -28.77 -13.65
CA ALA A 170 2.22 -28.96 -14.81
C ALA A 170 1.30 -27.75 -15.11
N LEU A 171 1.79 -26.54 -14.85
CA LEU A 171 1.09 -25.29 -15.10
C LEU A 171 1.54 -24.65 -16.42
N PRO A 172 0.67 -23.89 -17.10
CA PRO A 172 1.10 -23.03 -18.20
C PRO A 172 2.16 -22.03 -17.73
N VAL A 173 3.15 -21.76 -18.59
CA VAL A 173 4.24 -20.81 -18.32
C VAL A 173 3.72 -19.42 -17.89
N SER A 174 2.63 -18.96 -18.51
CA SER A 174 1.98 -17.68 -18.16
C SER A 174 1.47 -17.63 -16.72
N VAL A 175 1.02 -18.77 -16.17
CA VAL A 175 0.61 -18.89 -14.77
C VAL A 175 1.83 -18.96 -13.86
N GLY A 176 2.91 -19.59 -14.32
CA GLY A 176 4.23 -19.58 -13.70
C GLY A 176 4.70 -18.19 -13.35
N HIS A 177 4.78 -17.30 -14.33
CA HIS A 177 5.25 -15.93 -14.12
C HIS A 177 4.39 -15.14 -13.13
N LEU A 178 3.08 -15.39 -13.10
CA LEU A 178 2.15 -14.65 -12.23
C LEU A 178 2.20 -15.12 -10.78
N LEU A 179 2.38 -16.43 -10.55
CA LEU A 179 2.41 -17.01 -9.21
C LEU A 179 3.82 -17.03 -8.62
N PHE A 180 4.86 -17.03 -9.45
CA PHE A 180 6.25 -17.09 -8.99
C PHE A 180 6.72 -15.81 -8.28
N ASP A 181 5.94 -14.72 -8.32
CA ASP A 181 6.20 -13.51 -7.53
C ASP A 181 5.63 -13.59 -6.09
N LEU A 182 4.76 -14.56 -5.82
CA LEU A 182 4.15 -14.74 -4.50
C LEU A 182 5.13 -15.41 -3.53
N SER A 183 4.87 -15.29 -2.22
CA SER A 183 5.63 -16.09 -1.24
C SER A 183 5.32 -17.59 -1.43
N PRO A 184 6.20 -18.52 -1.03
CA PRO A 184 5.94 -19.95 -1.15
C PRO A 184 4.61 -20.37 -0.50
N ALA A 185 4.30 -19.84 0.69
CA ALA A 185 3.05 -20.12 1.39
C ALA A 185 1.81 -19.64 0.62
N ASP A 186 1.89 -18.47 0.00
CA ASP A 186 0.79 -17.92 -0.80
C ASP A 186 0.60 -18.71 -2.11
N ARG A 187 1.68 -19.21 -2.72
CA ARG A 187 1.60 -20.09 -3.90
C ARG A 187 0.86 -21.37 -3.57
N ASP A 188 1.26 -22.04 -2.49
CA ASP A 188 0.66 -23.29 -2.05
C ASP A 188 -0.83 -23.12 -1.72
N TYR A 189 -1.18 -22.00 -1.07
CA TYR A 189 -2.58 -21.65 -0.79
C TYR A 189 -3.40 -21.47 -2.08
N VAL A 190 -2.89 -20.71 -3.06
CA VAL A 190 -3.58 -20.50 -4.34
C VAL A 190 -3.77 -21.82 -5.09
N LEU A 191 -2.75 -22.67 -5.12
CA LEU A 191 -2.82 -23.97 -5.78
C LEU A 191 -3.81 -24.93 -5.09
N ALA A 192 -3.79 -25.00 -3.76
CA ALA A 192 -4.74 -25.80 -3.00
C ALA A 192 -6.18 -25.33 -3.24
N ARG A 193 -6.40 -24.01 -3.22
CA ARG A 193 -7.72 -23.43 -3.44
C ARG A 193 -8.26 -23.70 -4.85
N GLU A 194 -7.39 -23.65 -5.86
CA GLU A 194 -7.74 -23.96 -7.24
C GLU A 194 -8.19 -25.42 -7.40
N MET A 195 -7.43 -26.34 -6.78
CA MET A 195 -7.75 -27.77 -6.77
C MET A 195 -9.07 -28.07 -6.06
N GLU A 196 -9.33 -27.44 -4.90
CA GLU A 196 -10.61 -27.53 -4.20
C GLU A 196 -11.78 -27.08 -5.08
N LEU A 197 -11.63 -25.94 -5.76
CA LEU A 197 -12.66 -25.39 -6.63
C LEU A 197 -12.94 -26.30 -7.84
N ARG A 198 -11.89 -26.83 -8.49
CA ARG A 198 -12.06 -27.81 -9.58
C ARG A 198 -12.78 -29.08 -9.12
N ASN A 199 -12.42 -29.59 -7.94
CA ASN A 199 -13.07 -30.77 -7.37
C ASN A 199 -14.53 -30.48 -7.04
N GLY A 200 -14.83 -29.32 -6.44
CA GLY A 200 -16.19 -28.87 -6.16
C GLY A 200 -17.06 -28.75 -7.41
N VAL A 201 -16.52 -28.19 -8.50
CA VAL A 201 -17.23 -28.09 -9.79
C VAL A 201 -17.55 -29.47 -10.37
N LYS A 202 -16.57 -30.39 -10.40
CA LYS A 202 -16.79 -31.77 -10.92
C LYS A 202 -17.83 -32.54 -10.10
N VAL A 203 -17.82 -32.40 -8.77
CA VAL A 203 -18.82 -33.03 -7.90
C VAL A 203 -20.21 -32.42 -8.16
N GLY A 204 -20.29 -31.10 -8.33
CA GLY A 204 -21.54 -30.42 -8.69
C GLY A 204 -22.12 -30.89 -10.03
N GLU A 205 -21.28 -31.02 -11.06
CA GLU A 205 -21.67 -31.54 -12.37
C GLU A 205 -22.14 -33.00 -12.29
N ALA A 206 -21.45 -33.85 -11.53
CA ALA A 206 -21.84 -35.23 -11.31
C ALA A 206 -23.19 -35.36 -10.59
N ILE A 207 -23.44 -34.52 -9.57
CA ILE A 207 -24.73 -34.46 -8.85
C ILE A 207 -25.85 -33.99 -9.79
N ALA A 208 -25.61 -32.94 -10.58
CA ALA A 208 -26.60 -32.42 -11.53
C ALA A 208 -26.96 -33.48 -12.59
N HIS A 209 -25.96 -34.16 -13.15
CA HIS A 209 -26.17 -35.26 -14.08
C HIS A 209 -26.91 -36.44 -13.43
N ALA A 210 -26.53 -36.83 -12.20
CA ALA A 210 -27.23 -37.90 -11.46
C ALA A 210 -28.70 -37.54 -11.18
N ALA A 211 -28.99 -36.29 -10.82
CA ALA A 211 -30.35 -35.80 -10.64
C ALA A 211 -31.15 -35.83 -11.94
N GLN A 212 -30.53 -35.46 -13.07
CA GLN A 212 -31.17 -35.52 -14.38
C GLN A 212 -31.48 -36.96 -14.80
N VAL A 213 -30.56 -37.90 -14.56
CA VAL A 213 -30.79 -39.33 -14.82
C VAL A 213 -31.90 -39.88 -13.92
N LEU A 214 -31.88 -39.56 -12.62
CA LEU A 214 -32.93 -39.99 -11.68
C LEU A 214 -34.31 -39.46 -12.06
N ALA A 215 -34.40 -38.26 -12.64
CA ALA A 215 -35.67 -37.67 -13.09
C ALA A 215 -36.29 -38.40 -14.30
N THR A 216 -35.53 -39.23 -15.02
CA THR A 216 -36.05 -40.05 -16.13
C THR A 216 -36.62 -41.40 -15.68
N LEU A 217 -36.43 -41.76 -14.40
CA LEU A 217 -36.92 -43.01 -13.83
C LEU A 217 -38.33 -42.86 -13.26
N SER A 218 -39.04 -43.98 -13.10
CA SER A 218 -40.32 -43.97 -12.37
C SER A 218 -40.11 -43.68 -10.87
N PRO A 219 -41.09 -43.08 -10.17
CA PRO A 219 -40.94 -42.68 -8.77
C PRO A 219 -40.54 -43.83 -7.82
N GLU A 220 -41.01 -45.04 -8.11
CA GLU A 220 -40.68 -46.24 -7.34
C GLU A 220 -39.22 -46.67 -7.54
N THR A 221 -38.74 -46.62 -8.78
CA THR A 221 -37.34 -46.94 -9.13
C THR A 221 -36.39 -45.88 -8.58
N GLN A 222 -36.76 -44.60 -8.67
CA GLN A 222 -36.00 -43.50 -8.11
C GLN A 222 -35.79 -43.66 -6.60
N LYS A 223 -36.85 -44.04 -5.86
CA LYS A 223 -36.79 -44.29 -4.41
C LYS A 223 -35.86 -45.46 -4.08
N GLN A 224 -35.91 -46.56 -4.84
CA GLN A 224 -35.03 -47.71 -4.62
C GLN A 224 -33.55 -47.37 -4.86
N VAL A 225 -33.25 -46.66 -5.95
CA VAL A 225 -31.88 -46.23 -6.29
C VAL A 225 -31.32 -45.31 -5.21
N LEU A 226 -32.12 -44.35 -4.72
CA LEU A 226 -31.69 -43.45 -3.63
C LEU A 226 -31.44 -44.19 -2.31
N LEU A 227 -32.26 -45.18 -1.98
CA LEU A 227 -32.07 -46.01 -0.78
C LEU A 227 -30.79 -46.87 -0.87
N GLN A 228 -30.51 -47.44 -2.04
CA GLN A 228 -29.27 -48.20 -2.27
C GLN A 228 -28.03 -47.29 -2.23
N ALA A 229 -28.10 -46.10 -2.82
CA ALA A 229 -27.03 -45.11 -2.75
C ALA A 229 -26.75 -44.70 -1.28
N ALA A 230 -27.80 -44.43 -0.49
CA ALA A 230 -27.67 -44.12 0.92
C ALA A 230 -27.02 -45.27 1.72
N GLN A 231 -27.41 -46.52 1.47
CA GLN A 231 -26.79 -47.69 2.10
C GLN A 231 -25.32 -47.84 1.74
N THR A 232 -24.95 -47.55 0.49
CA THR A 232 -23.56 -47.62 0.04
C THR A 232 -22.70 -46.58 0.76
N VAL A 233 -23.22 -45.37 0.96
CA VAL A 233 -22.53 -44.29 1.70
C VAL A 233 -22.39 -44.64 3.19
N MET A 234 -23.43 -45.22 3.80
CA MET A 234 -23.34 -45.64 5.21
C MET A 234 -22.32 -46.77 5.41
N ASN A 235 -22.24 -47.70 4.46
CA ASN A 235 -21.31 -48.83 4.53
C ASN A 235 -19.86 -48.42 4.22
N SER A 236 -19.63 -47.42 3.36
CA SER A 236 -18.29 -46.90 3.09
C SER A 236 -17.74 -46.03 4.25
N SER A 237 -18.61 -45.33 4.99
CA SER A 237 -18.24 -44.57 6.19
C SER A 237 -17.83 -45.46 7.38
N ALA A 238 -18.34 -46.70 7.43
CA ALA A 238 -17.98 -47.67 8.46
C ALA A 238 -16.57 -48.28 8.27
N LEU A 239 -16.01 -48.24 7.05
CA LEU A 239 -14.67 -48.74 6.73
C LEU A 239 -13.54 -47.74 7.00
N THR A 240 -13.86 -46.49 7.36
CA THR A 240 -12.89 -45.43 7.66
C THR A 240 -12.66 -45.20 9.16
N HIS A 241 -13.23 -46.04 10.03
CA HIS A 241 -13.11 -45.95 11.49
C HIS A 241 -12.55 -47.23 12.17
N GLU A 242 -11.92 -48.12 11.41
CA GLU A 242 -10.96 -49.12 11.94
C GLU A 242 -9.51 -48.66 11.69
#